data_AF-A0A7W5IQ83-F1
#
_entry.id   AF-A0A7W5IQ83-F1
#
_cell.length_a   1.000
_cell.length_b   1.000
_cell.length_c   1.000
_cell.angle_alpha   90.00
_cell.angle_beta   90.00
_cell.angle_gamma   90.00
#
_symmetry.space_group_name_H-M   'P 1'
#
loop_
_entity.id
_entity.type
_entity.pdbx_description
1 polymer ?
#
loop_
_entity_poly.entity_id
_entity_poly.type
_entity_poly.pdbx_seq_one_letter_code
_entity_poly.pdbx_strand_id
1 'polypeptide(L)' 'MFSKQSSAVLSNTLSVRAATPRGGREHVYELNGSRLRDVYVDGQWVTVSVTDPAAPRVAA' A
#
# COMPACT_ATOMS: atom_id res chain seq x y z
N MET A 1 5.25 -41.10 -32.63
CA MET A 1 4.37 -40.39 -31.66
C MET A 1 5.15 -40.22 -30.37
N PHE A 2 5.54 -39.00 -30.00
CA PHE A 2 6.16 -38.73 -28.71
C PHE A 2 5.08 -38.32 -27.72
N SER A 3 4.89 -39.12 -26.67
CA SER A 3 4.00 -38.78 -25.58
C SER A 3 4.72 -37.79 -24.65
N LYS A 4 4.18 -36.58 -24.49
CA LYS A 4 4.70 -35.59 -23.53
C LYS A 4 4.34 -36.06 -22.12
N GLN A 5 5.34 -36.49 -21.34
CA GLN A 5 5.16 -36.62 -19.89
C GLN A 5 5.08 -35.23 -19.28
N SER A 6 3.90 -34.86 -18.80
CA SER A 6 3.71 -33.73 -17.90
C SER A 6 4.27 -34.10 -16.52
N SER A 7 5.54 -33.81 -16.27
CA SER A 7 6.10 -33.85 -14.92
C SER A 7 5.39 -32.81 -14.07
N ALA A 8 4.48 -33.27 -13.21
CA ALA A 8 3.88 -32.43 -12.19
C ALA A 8 4.98 -32.05 -11.19
N VAL A 9 5.38 -30.78 -11.19
CA VAL A 9 6.30 -30.25 -10.18
C VAL A 9 5.51 -30.05 -8.90
N LEU A 10 5.78 -30.89 -7.89
CA LEU A 10 5.23 -30.72 -6.56
C LEU A 10 6.12 -29.74 -5.79
N SER A 11 5.59 -28.58 -5.41
CA SER A 11 6.27 -27.64 -4.52
C SER A 11 5.77 -27.84 -3.09
N ASN A 12 6.70 -27.82 -2.13
CA ASN A 12 6.37 -27.91 -0.71
C ASN A 12 6.81 -26.62 -0.02
N THR A 13 5.88 -25.94 0.65
CA THR A 13 6.19 -24.73 1.41
C THR A 13 6.78 -25.14 2.76
N LEU A 14 8.09 -24.98 2.90
CA LEU A 14 8.81 -25.44 4.11
C LEU A 14 8.62 -24.49 5.30
N SER A 15 8.38 -23.20 5.05
CA SER A 15 8.08 -22.22 6.10
C SER A 15 7.44 -20.97 5.51
N VAL A 16 6.56 -20.32 6.28
CA VAL A 16 6.03 -18.99 5.99
C VAL A 16 6.47 -18.08 7.13
N ARG A 17 7.24 -17.04 6.81
CA ARG A 17 7.59 -15.99 7.78
C ARG A 17 6.71 -14.78 7.49
N ALA A 18 6.13 -14.19 8.53
CA ALA A 18 5.49 -12.88 8.42
C ALA A 18 6.53 -11.88 7.91
N ALA A 19 6.39 -11.48 6.64
CA ALA A 19 7.19 -10.42 6.08
C ALA A 19 6.51 -9.08 6.42
N THR A 20 7.30 -8.12 6.88
CA THR A 20 6.81 -6.74 7.02
C THR A 20 6.28 -6.28 5.65
N PRO A 21 5.02 -5.81 5.56
CA PRO A 21 4.46 -5.37 4.28
C PRO A 21 5.39 -4.34 3.61
N ARG A 22 5.75 -4.59 2.35
CA ARG A 22 6.65 -3.70 1.57
C ARG A 22 5.95 -2.43 1.03
N GLY A 23 4.80 -2.06 1.61
CA GLY A 23 4.06 -0.84 1.25
C GLY A 23 4.47 0.30 2.16
N GLY A 24 4.70 1.49 1.60
CA GLY A 24 4.94 2.70 2.39
C GLY A 24 3.85 2.82 3.45
N ARG A 25 4.25 2.91 4.72
CA ARG A 25 3.31 2.99 5.86
C ARG A 25 2.46 4.26 5.82
N GLU A 26 2.76 5.19 4.92
CA GLU A 26 2.13 6.50 4.81
C GLU A 26 1.86 6.84 3.34
N HIS A 27 0.69 7.43 3.10
CA HIS A 27 0.28 7.94 1.80
C HIS A 27 -0.22 9.38 1.98
N VAL A 28 0.29 10.31 1.18
CA VAL A 28 -0.10 11.73 1.23
C VAL A 28 -0.63 12.13 -0.14
N TYR A 29 -1.85 12.67 -0.17
CA TYR A 29 -2.53 13.04 -1.41
C TYR A 29 -3.49 14.21 -1.20
N GLU A 30 -3.96 14.79 -2.29
CA GLU A 30 -4.99 15.83 -2.28
C GLU A 30 -6.35 15.23 -2.63
N LEU A 31 -7.36 15.55 -1.83
CA LEU A 31 -8.75 15.18 -2.08
C LEU A 31 -9.62 16.38 -1.75
N ASN A 32 -10.42 16.83 -2.72
CA ASN A 32 -11.32 17.99 -2.57
C ASN A 32 -10.60 19.27 -2.09
N GLY A 33 -9.36 19.48 -2.56
CA GLY A 33 -8.54 20.62 -2.18
C GLY A 33 -7.86 20.49 -0.81
N SER A 34 -8.22 19.51 0.00
CA SER A 34 -7.54 19.21 1.26
C SER A 34 -6.37 18.27 1.04
N ARG A 35 -5.28 18.47 1.78
CA ARG A 35 -4.17 17.53 1.83
C ARG A 35 -4.39 16.52 2.93
N LEU A 36 -4.46 15.24 2.58
CA LEU A 36 -4.65 14.13 3.50
C LEU A 36 -3.34 13.37 3.69
N ARG A 37 -3.16 12.83 4.90
CA ARG A 37 -2.13 11.83 5.21
C ARG A 37 -2.82 10.61 5.81
N ASP A 38 -2.68 9.49 5.13
CA ASP A 38 -3.18 8.21 5.57
C ASP A 38 -2.02 7.31 5.98
N VAL A 39 -2.23 6.47 6.98
CA VAL A 39 -1.28 5.45 7.41
C VAL A 39 -1.91 4.07 7.37
N TYR A 40 -1.13 3.05 7.05
CA TYR A 40 -1.62 1.67 6.99
C TYR A 40 -1.39 0.96 8.33
N VAL A 41 -2.49 0.63 9.02
CA VAL A 41 -2.51 -0.01 10.34
C VAL A 41 -3.43 -1.22 10.27
N ASP A 42 -2.93 -2.39 10.67
CA ASP A 42 -3.70 -3.64 10.77
C ASP A 42 -4.51 -4.03 9.53
N GLY A 43 -3.97 -3.74 8.35
CA GLY A 43 -4.65 -4.08 7.09
C GLY A 43 -5.59 -3.00 6.56
N GLN A 44 -5.70 -1.86 7.26
CA GLN A 44 -6.60 -0.76 6.92
C GLN A 44 -5.85 0.57 6.77
N TRP A 45 -6.31 1.42 5.84
CA TRP A 45 -5.87 2.81 5.75
C TRP A 45 -6.63 3.69 6.73
N VAL A 46 -5.90 4.48 7.52
CA VAL A 46 -6.43 5.40 8.52
C VAL A 46 -5.92 6.81 8.23
N THR A 47 -6.84 7.76 8.04
CA THR A 47 -6.48 9.19 7.89
C THR A 47 -6.08 9.77 9.24
N VAL A 48 -4.84 10.26 9.32
CA VAL A 48 -4.25 10.82 10.56
C VAL A 48 -4.11 12.33 10.52
N SER A 49 -4.17 12.96 9.35
CA SER A 49 -4.24 14.41 9.24
C SER A 49 -4.97 14.85 7.98
N VAL A 50 -5.77 15.91 8.12
CA VAL A 50 -6.39 16.65 7.02
C VAL A 50 -5.94 18.11 7.18
N THR A 51 -5.35 18.68 6.13
CA THR A 51 -4.96 20.09 6.09
C THR A 51 -5.75 20.76 4.98
N ASP A 52 -6.55 21.77 5.33
CA ASP A 52 -7.23 22.59 4.34
C ASP A 52 -6.21 23.29 3.44
N PRO A 53 -6.56 23.55 2.16
CA PRO A 53 -5.70 24.34 1.31
C PRO A 53 -5.53 25.70 1.99
N ALA A 54 -4.30 26.01 2.39
CA ALA A 54 -4.00 27.30 2.98
C ALA A 54 -4.55 28.36 2.02
N ALA A 55 -5.47 29.20 2.50
CA ALA A 55 -5.87 30.39 1.75
C ALA A 55 -4.57 31.08 1.31
N PRO A 56 -4.44 31.46 0.02
CA PRO A 56 -3.23 32.08 -0.46
C PRO A 56 -2.93 33.24 0.47
N ARG A 57 -1.76 33.19 1.11
CA ARG A 57 -1.27 34.31 1.92
C ARG A 57 -1.10 35.45 0.94
N VAL A 58 -2.09 36.33 0.86
CA VAL A 58 -1.95 37.62 0.19
C VAL A 58 -0.89 38.33 1.01
N ALA A 59 0.35 38.30 0.51
CA ALA A 59 1.41 39.15 1.02
C ALA A 59 0.97 40.58 0.73
N ALA A 60 0.70 41.32 1.80
CA ALA A 60 0.48 42.76 1.78
C ALA A 60 1.78 43.50 1.44
#